data_AF-A0AA39CWF8-F1
#
_entry.id   AF-A0AA39CWF8-F1
#
_cell.length_a   1.000
_cell.length_b   1.000
_cell.length_c   1.000
_cell.angle_alpha   90.00
_cell.angle_beta   90.00
_cell.angle_gamma   90.00
#
_symmetry.space_group_name_H-M   'P 1'
#
loop_
_entity.id
_entity.type
_entity.pdbx_description
1 polymer ?
#
loop_
_entity_poly.entity_id
_entity_poly.type
_entity_poly.pdbx_seq_one_letter_code
_entity_poly.pdbx_strand_id
1 'polypeptide(L)'
;MVSQPGPMIFDAEGELVWMEDTYGQALDVKVQSYRGEQYLTFWTGVDSGTFGTGRYIMLDPSYQVYKTVTPANDLEGDLHEFEFTDNGTALVTSYHATTADLTPFGIASPGWVYDSIFQEIDVETGVLIFEWRASEHYDIMDTFARRPDSSDRDDRAIGRERKSAWDFFHINSIDKDSQGNYYVSSRYMHSITCIGPAGDILWVLGGKRNQFRDTSDGKATDFKFQHHARIHENNTLTIFDNGKYDSKSDNAEYSRGIQVQLDLEKMTATLVGEYVHPSKILVGSQGSVQLLPDSGHAVVGWGYVPAFTEFDSDGSVLCDVHIAPSITWKLGWVKNYRASRTSSWVGKPATQPDVYLRPREGKVYVSWNGATEVSRWLLQGREGQGIHVDLVSVQKKGFESHIEITNDMPTFVRVVALDKQGNSLGLSEELDRTVGNAPSEVFKIVGVGVFIVSTVFLAWVLRRWIPGYERVREVVHDIQNKRFKGGMLIPKRLSIAKNGIQESDEDNMQDEEDFHDDVERGLLSGRSGATSVEELQPLYRQDEA
;
A
#
# COMPACT_ATOMS: atom_id res chain seq x y z
N MET A 1 -9.18 -6.84 1.19
CA MET A 1 -7.75 -7.07 0.89
C MET A 1 -7.55 -6.96 -0.60
N VAL A 2 -6.43 -6.37 -1.02
CA VAL A 2 -6.01 -6.30 -2.43
C VAL A 2 -5.55 -7.69 -2.86
N SER A 3 -6.02 -8.19 -4.00
CA SER A 3 -5.67 -9.52 -4.50
C SER A 3 -4.23 -9.62 -5.01
N GLN A 4 -3.69 -8.50 -5.47
CA GLN A 4 -2.34 -8.34 -6.02
C GLN A 4 -1.72 -7.08 -5.40
N PRO A 5 -1.16 -7.17 -4.17
CA PRO A 5 -0.42 -6.06 -3.59
C PRO A 5 0.88 -5.83 -4.38
N GLY A 6 1.35 -4.59 -4.39
CA GLY A 6 2.55 -4.23 -5.15
C GLY A 6 2.86 -2.75 -5.11
N PRO A 7 4.09 -2.35 -5.47
CA PRO A 7 4.41 -0.95 -5.66
C PRO A 7 3.71 -0.41 -6.91
N MET A 8 3.29 0.86 -6.87
CA MET A 8 2.57 1.50 -7.97
C MET A 8 3.09 2.92 -8.19
N ILE A 9 3.09 3.34 -9.46
CA ILE A 9 3.36 4.71 -9.88
C ILE A 9 2.16 5.19 -10.69
N PHE A 10 1.68 6.39 -10.37
CA PHE A 10 0.64 7.09 -11.11
C PHE A 10 1.21 8.40 -11.67
N ASP A 11 0.64 8.90 -12.77
CA ASP A 11 0.90 10.25 -13.24
C ASP A 11 0.04 11.29 -12.52
N ALA A 12 0.18 12.57 -12.89
CA ALA A 12 -0.51 13.68 -12.23
C ALA A 12 -2.02 13.69 -12.50
N GLU A 13 -2.47 12.99 -13.54
CA GLU A 13 -3.87 12.81 -13.91
C GLU A 13 -4.49 11.59 -13.23
N GLY A 14 -3.70 10.80 -12.50
CA GLY A 14 -4.14 9.60 -11.78
C GLY A 14 -4.15 8.34 -12.65
N GLU A 15 -3.54 8.37 -13.83
CA GLU A 15 -3.39 7.20 -14.69
C GLU A 15 -2.23 6.33 -14.20
N LEU A 16 -2.39 5.02 -14.31
CA LEU A 16 -1.33 4.08 -13.99
C LEU A 16 -0.13 4.32 -14.91
N VAL A 17 1.07 4.35 -14.35
CA VAL A 17 2.34 4.36 -15.09
C VAL A 17 3.01 3.01 -14.98
N TRP A 18 3.09 2.47 -13.76
CA TRP A 18 3.75 1.21 -13.48
C TRP A 18 3.11 0.52 -12.28
N MET A 19 2.99 -0.80 -12.36
CA MET A 19 2.73 -1.66 -11.21
C MET A 19 3.47 -2.99 -11.36
N GLU A 20 3.75 -3.63 -10.24
CA GLU A 20 4.39 -4.94 -10.17
C GLU A 20 3.80 -5.73 -9.00
N ASP A 21 3.42 -6.99 -9.18
CA ASP A 21 2.80 -7.80 -8.12
C ASP A 21 3.69 -8.96 -7.66
N THR A 22 4.79 -9.24 -8.36
CA THR A 22 5.71 -10.34 -8.03
C THR A 22 6.42 -10.17 -6.69
N TYR A 23 6.60 -8.93 -6.22
CA TYR A 23 7.16 -8.64 -4.89
C TYR A 23 6.14 -8.73 -3.76
N GLY A 24 4.85 -8.94 -4.07
CA GLY A 24 3.78 -8.94 -3.07
C GLY A 24 3.68 -7.59 -2.35
N GLN A 25 3.70 -7.61 -1.02
CA GLN A 25 3.68 -6.36 -0.27
C GLN A 25 4.97 -5.58 -0.50
N ALA A 26 4.82 -4.35 -1.00
CA ALA A 26 5.88 -3.38 -1.12
C ALA A 26 5.52 -2.10 -0.37
N LEU A 27 6.45 -1.64 0.48
CA LEU A 27 6.27 -0.48 1.34
C LEU A 27 7.43 0.49 1.15
N ASP A 28 7.21 1.75 1.56
CA ASP A 28 8.17 2.85 1.36
C ASP A 28 8.63 3.02 -0.11
N VAL A 29 7.69 2.91 -1.04
CA VAL A 29 7.98 3.06 -2.48
C VAL A 29 8.32 4.50 -2.79
N LYS A 30 9.55 4.75 -3.23
CA LYS A 30 10.02 6.08 -3.61
C LYS A 30 11.21 6.00 -4.56
N VAL A 31 11.44 7.10 -5.28
CA VAL A 31 12.60 7.26 -6.15
C VAL A 31 13.70 7.98 -5.39
N GLN A 32 14.89 7.41 -5.39
CA GLN A 32 16.05 7.94 -4.67
C GLN A 32 17.26 8.02 -5.62
N SER A 33 18.13 8.99 -5.37
CA SER A 33 19.38 9.15 -6.14
C SER A 33 20.50 8.37 -5.47
N TYR A 34 21.25 7.59 -6.24
CA TYR A 34 22.44 6.90 -5.77
C TYR A 34 23.56 7.07 -6.81
N ARG A 35 24.65 7.74 -6.40
CA ARG A 35 25.80 8.05 -7.27
C ARG A 35 25.43 8.76 -8.58
N GLY A 36 24.42 9.62 -8.54
CA GLY A 36 23.97 10.43 -9.68
C GLY A 36 22.95 9.74 -10.59
N GLU A 37 22.58 8.49 -10.31
CA GLU A 37 21.56 7.74 -11.04
C GLU A 37 20.30 7.58 -10.18
N GLN A 38 19.14 7.52 -10.83
CA GLN A 38 17.85 7.37 -10.14
C GLN A 38 17.46 5.90 -10.03
N TYR A 39 17.02 5.48 -8.85
CA TYR A 39 16.53 4.14 -8.57
C TYR A 39 15.14 4.19 -7.95
N LEU A 40 14.28 3.26 -8.37
CA LEU A 40 13.02 3.00 -7.68
C LEU A 40 13.30 2.02 -6.55
N THR A 41 12.89 2.39 -5.34
CA THR A 41 13.23 1.65 -4.12
C THR A 41 12.00 1.33 -3.31
N PHE A 42 12.03 0.19 -2.62
CA PHE A 42 10.96 -0.23 -1.71
C PHE A 42 11.43 -1.39 -0.81
N TRP A 43 10.75 -1.57 0.31
CA TRP A 43 10.85 -2.77 1.14
C TRP A 43 9.91 -3.87 0.64
N THR A 44 10.32 -5.14 0.75
CA THR A 44 9.45 -6.32 0.56
C THR A 44 9.76 -7.40 1.60
N GLY A 45 8.73 -8.10 2.08
CA GLY A 45 8.87 -9.12 3.11
C GLY A 45 7.55 -9.54 3.74
N VAL A 46 7.62 -9.97 5.00
CA VAL A 46 6.45 -10.35 5.81
C VAL A 46 6.13 -9.23 6.79
N ASP A 47 4.92 -8.68 6.68
CA ASP A 47 4.37 -7.73 7.65
C ASP A 47 3.68 -8.47 8.80
N SER A 48 4.16 -8.25 10.02
CA SER A 48 3.55 -8.80 11.24
C SER A 48 2.42 -7.92 11.81
N GLY A 49 2.15 -6.77 11.20
CA GLY A 49 1.21 -5.74 11.64
C GLY A 49 1.92 -4.56 12.32
N THR A 50 2.94 -4.85 13.15
CA THR A 50 3.71 -3.85 13.90
C THR A 50 5.06 -3.55 13.24
N PHE A 51 5.73 -4.56 12.70
CA PHE A 51 7.02 -4.44 12.03
C PHE A 51 7.18 -5.49 10.94
N GLY A 52 8.14 -5.28 10.06
CA GLY A 52 8.45 -6.17 8.95
C GLY A 52 9.66 -7.07 9.21
N THR A 53 9.67 -8.25 8.59
CA THR A 53 10.92 -8.99 8.34
C THR A 53 11.10 -9.16 6.84
N GLY A 54 12.13 -8.51 6.29
CA GLY A 54 12.29 -8.41 4.85
C GLY A 54 13.63 -7.83 4.40
N ARG A 55 13.60 -7.25 3.20
CA ARG A 55 14.76 -6.71 2.50
C ARG A 55 14.33 -5.52 1.64
N TYR A 56 15.31 -4.74 1.21
CA TYR A 56 15.09 -3.56 0.39
C TYR A 56 15.54 -3.80 -1.04
N ILE A 57 14.71 -3.43 -2.00
CA ILE A 57 14.95 -3.62 -3.43
C ILE A 57 15.29 -2.27 -4.06
N MET A 58 16.28 -2.27 -4.94
CA MET A 58 16.63 -1.16 -5.81
C MET A 58 16.43 -1.60 -7.25
N LEU A 59 15.46 -1.01 -7.94
CA LEU A 59 15.25 -1.20 -9.37
C LEU A 59 15.90 -0.07 -10.15
N ASP A 60 16.62 -0.44 -11.22
CA ASP A 60 17.11 0.51 -12.19
C ASP A 60 15.96 1.04 -13.09
N PRO A 61 16.21 2.04 -13.96
CA PRO A 61 15.21 2.55 -14.89
C PRO A 61 14.55 1.50 -15.81
N SER A 62 15.16 0.34 -16.00
CA SER A 62 14.59 -0.77 -16.78
C SER A 62 13.72 -1.73 -15.96
N TYR A 63 13.45 -1.37 -14.69
CA TYR A 63 12.74 -2.15 -13.69
C TYR A 63 13.41 -3.49 -13.37
N GLN A 64 14.72 -3.61 -13.64
CA GLN A 64 15.52 -4.76 -13.24
C GLN A 64 16.13 -4.51 -11.86
N VAL A 65 16.27 -5.57 -11.07
CA VAL A 65 16.92 -5.48 -9.75
C VAL A 65 18.39 -5.12 -9.97
N TYR A 66 18.73 -3.88 -9.63
CA TYR A 66 20.12 -3.44 -9.54
C TYR A 66 20.76 -4.00 -8.27
N LYS A 67 20.03 -3.90 -7.14
CA LYS A 67 20.54 -4.36 -5.85
C LYS A 67 19.45 -4.75 -4.87
N THR A 68 19.83 -5.61 -3.95
CA THR A 68 19.09 -5.93 -2.74
C THR A 68 19.95 -5.53 -1.54
N VAL A 69 19.40 -4.71 -0.66
CA VAL A 69 20.06 -4.26 0.57
C VAL A 69 19.40 -4.96 1.76
N THR A 70 20.21 -5.42 2.71
CA THR A 70 19.78 -6.04 3.95
C THR A 70 20.56 -5.44 5.12
N PRO A 71 19.96 -5.37 6.31
CA PRO A 71 20.68 -5.07 7.54
C PRO A 71 21.89 -5.99 7.78
N ALA A 72 22.87 -5.49 8.51
CA ALA A 72 24.03 -6.26 8.96
C ALA A 72 23.73 -7.04 10.25
N ASN A 73 24.67 -7.88 10.70
CA ASN A 73 24.60 -8.65 11.94
C ASN A 73 23.42 -9.63 12.01
N ASP A 74 23.10 -10.27 10.89
CA ASP A 74 21.99 -11.24 10.76
C ASP A 74 20.61 -10.67 11.15
N LEU A 75 20.46 -9.34 11.12
CA LEU A 75 19.18 -8.67 11.29
C LEU A 75 18.39 -8.67 9.96
N GLU A 76 17.07 -8.62 10.07
CA GLU A 76 16.17 -8.51 8.93
C GLU A 76 15.67 -7.06 8.80
N GLY A 77 15.47 -6.62 7.55
CA GLY A 77 15.01 -5.27 7.25
C GLY A 77 13.57 -5.09 7.68
N ASP A 78 13.31 -4.08 8.49
CA ASP A 78 11.99 -3.67 8.88
C ASP A 78 11.35 -2.76 7.81
N LEU A 79 10.02 -2.76 7.78
CA LEU A 79 9.23 -2.13 6.72
C LEU A 79 9.21 -0.59 6.74
N HIS A 80 9.74 0.05 7.79
CA HIS A 80 9.46 1.45 8.05
C HIS A 80 10.37 2.43 7.31
N GLU A 81 11.65 2.11 7.09
CA GLU A 81 12.57 3.06 6.47
C GLU A 81 13.61 2.40 5.57
N PHE A 82 13.77 2.99 4.38
CA PHE A 82 14.90 2.80 3.49
C PHE A 82 15.29 4.11 2.84
N GLU A 83 16.26 4.83 3.40
CA GLU A 83 16.63 6.18 2.92
C GLU A 83 18.11 6.22 2.55
N PHE A 84 18.44 6.68 1.34
CA PHE A 84 19.83 6.91 0.94
C PHE A 84 20.40 8.16 1.58
N THR A 85 21.69 8.10 1.86
CA THR A 85 22.46 9.29 2.25
C THR A 85 23.33 9.74 1.07
N ASP A 86 23.78 11.00 1.13
CA ASP A 86 24.69 11.57 0.14
C ASP A 86 26.05 10.84 0.04
N ASN A 87 26.39 9.99 1.02
CA ASN A 87 27.65 9.25 1.07
C ASN A 87 27.59 7.87 0.39
N GLY A 88 26.49 7.54 -0.30
CA GLY A 88 26.31 6.23 -0.92
C GLY A 88 26.02 5.11 0.10
N THR A 89 25.52 5.48 1.27
CA THR A 89 25.02 4.56 2.30
C THR A 89 23.48 4.61 2.33
N ALA A 90 22.87 3.67 3.05
CA ALA A 90 21.43 3.64 3.29
C ALA A 90 21.14 3.50 4.79
N LEU A 91 20.12 4.21 5.24
CA LEU A 91 19.51 4.10 6.56
C LEU A 91 18.40 3.06 6.49
N VAL A 92 18.44 2.09 7.40
CA VAL A 92 17.46 1.00 7.47
C VAL A 92 17.04 0.76 8.92
N THR A 93 15.82 0.29 9.12
CA THR A 93 15.32 -0.14 10.44
C THR A 93 15.41 -1.66 10.60
N SER A 94 15.53 -2.11 11.85
CA SER A 94 15.43 -3.52 12.24
C SER A 94 14.88 -3.65 13.66
N TYR A 95 14.45 -4.86 14.00
CA TYR A 95 14.07 -5.21 15.36
C TYR A 95 14.90 -6.39 15.87
N HIS A 96 15.22 -6.38 17.17
CA HIS A 96 15.84 -7.51 17.84
C HIS A 96 15.16 -7.78 19.19
N ALA A 97 14.62 -8.98 19.36
CA ALA A 97 14.04 -9.38 20.65
C ALA A 97 15.15 -9.60 21.68
N THR A 98 15.15 -8.80 22.75
CA THR A 98 16.13 -8.83 23.84
C THR A 98 15.42 -8.77 25.20
N THR A 99 16.17 -9.01 26.28
CA THR A 99 15.64 -8.97 27.64
C THR A 99 15.70 -7.57 28.24
N ALA A 100 14.68 -7.17 28.99
CA ALA A 100 14.64 -5.93 29.76
C ALA A 100 14.00 -6.16 31.14
N ASP A 101 14.23 -5.24 32.08
CA ASP A 101 13.57 -5.27 33.38
C ASP A 101 12.14 -4.71 33.29
N LEU A 102 11.17 -5.61 33.15
CA LEU A 102 9.74 -5.25 33.13
C LEU A 102 9.06 -5.44 34.51
N THR A 103 9.83 -5.56 35.59
CA THR A 103 9.26 -5.69 36.95
C THR A 103 8.38 -4.51 37.37
N PRO A 104 8.59 -3.25 36.92
CA PRO A 104 7.66 -2.15 37.18
C PRO A 104 6.23 -2.41 36.66
N PHE A 105 6.07 -3.29 35.67
CA PHE A 105 4.78 -3.69 35.09
C PHE A 105 4.30 -5.06 35.60
N GLY A 106 4.86 -5.56 36.72
CA GLY A 106 4.45 -6.84 37.31
C GLY A 106 4.88 -8.08 36.52
N ILE A 107 5.83 -7.94 35.60
CA ILE A 107 6.42 -9.06 34.85
C ILE A 107 7.69 -9.51 35.54
N ALA A 108 7.78 -10.81 35.84
CA ALA A 108 8.97 -11.38 36.44
C ALA A 108 10.18 -11.21 35.50
N SER A 109 11.27 -10.68 36.02
CA SER A 109 12.50 -10.47 35.26
C SER A 109 13.19 -11.81 34.92
N PRO A 110 13.78 -11.95 33.71
CA PRO A 110 13.78 -10.96 32.63
C PRO A 110 12.45 -10.95 31.86
N GLY A 111 11.93 -9.74 31.61
CA GLY A 111 10.92 -9.53 30.57
C GLY A 111 11.59 -9.43 29.18
N TRP A 112 10.78 -9.36 28.13
CA TRP A 112 11.23 -9.30 26.74
C TRP A 112 10.71 -8.06 26.03
N VAL A 113 11.60 -7.37 25.31
CA VAL A 113 11.26 -6.22 24.46
C VAL A 113 11.77 -6.45 23.04
N TYR A 114 11.04 -5.92 22.06
CA TYR A 114 11.57 -5.73 20.73
C TYR A 114 12.38 -4.44 20.74
N ASP A 115 13.71 -4.56 20.73
CA ASP A 115 14.59 -3.41 20.63
C ASP A 115 14.53 -2.85 19.21
N SER A 116 14.20 -1.57 19.09
CA SER A 116 14.19 -0.86 17.81
C SER A 116 15.60 -0.42 17.47
N ILE A 117 16.06 -0.80 16.28
CA ILE A 117 17.42 -0.57 15.80
C ILE A 117 17.32 0.22 14.51
N PHE A 118 18.26 1.13 14.30
CA PHE A 118 18.58 1.55 12.94
C PHE A 118 20.05 1.35 12.62
N GLN A 119 20.33 1.12 11.35
CA GLN A 119 21.67 0.99 10.83
C GLN A 119 21.89 1.93 9.65
N GLU A 120 23.13 2.40 9.51
CA GLU A 120 23.64 2.95 8.26
C GLU A 120 24.56 1.92 7.61
N ILE A 121 24.30 1.60 6.35
CA ILE A 121 24.97 0.52 5.63
C ILE A 121 25.52 1.06 4.33
N ASP A 122 26.75 0.72 3.98
CA ASP A 122 27.29 1.00 2.66
C ASP A 122 26.52 0.20 1.61
N VAL A 123 25.85 0.88 0.69
CA VAL A 123 24.98 0.24 -0.31
C VAL A 123 25.80 -0.66 -1.23
N GLU A 124 27.07 -0.35 -1.47
CA GLU A 124 27.92 -1.14 -2.37
C GLU A 124 28.36 -2.47 -1.74
N THR A 125 28.80 -2.42 -0.50
CA THR A 125 29.53 -3.51 0.15
C THR A 125 28.70 -4.26 1.19
N GLY A 126 27.59 -3.68 1.65
CA GLY A 126 26.81 -4.20 2.77
C GLY A 126 27.51 -4.03 4.12
N VAL A 127 28.60 -3.26 4.19
CA VAL A 127 29.33 -3.01 5.43
C VAL A 127 28.52 -2.10 6.34
N LEU A 128 28.39 -2.51 7.60
CA LEU A 128 27.82 -1.68 8.67
C LEU A 128 28.72 -0.48 8.95
N ILE A 129 28.16 0.72 8.82
CA ILE A 129 28.83 1.99 9.12
C ILE A 129 28.47 2.46 10.53
N PHE A 130 27.20 2.34 10.90
CA PHE A 130 26.69 2.79 12.19
C PHE A 130 25.48 1.95 12.60
N GLU A 131 25.33 1.68 13.91
CA GLU A 131 24.17 1.01 14.50
C GLU A 131 23.79 1.76 15.78
N TRP A 132 22.49 1.97 15.97
CA TRP A 132 21.95 2.57 17.19
C TRP A 132 20.76 1.75 17.70
N ARG A 133 20.70 1.56 19.02
CA ARG A 133 19.73 0.71 19.70
C ARG A 133 18.93 1.52 20.71
N ALA A 134 17.61 1.54 20.59
CA ALA A 134 16.77 2.33 21.47
C ALA A 134 16.96 1.97 22.95
N SER A 135 17.11 0.67 23.26
CA SER A 135 17.27 0.16 24.63
C SER A 135 18.53 0.65 25.36
N GLU A 136 19.54 1.14 24.64
CA GLU A 136 20.77 1.67 25.23
C GLU A 136 20.64 3.16 25.65
N HIS A 137 19.58 3.84 25.19
CA HIS A 137 19.46 5.30 25.31
C HIS A 137 18.11 5.78 25.90
N TYR A 138 17.08 4.93 25.90
CA TYR A 138 15.74 5.26 26.40
C TYR A 138 15.29 4.30 27.49
N ASP A 139 14.61 4.86 28.50
CA ASP A 139 13.98 4.08 29.55
C ASP A 139 12.61 3.58 29.06
N ILE A 140 12.26 2.33 29.38
CA ILE A 140 10.96 1.74 29.04
C ILE A 140 9.78 2.55 29.62
N MET A 141 9.99 3.31 30.70
CA MET A 141 8.99 4.16 31.34
C MET A 141 8.67 5.43 30.53
N ASP A 142 9.53 5.80 29.58
CA ASP A 142 9.31 6.95 28.69
C ASP A 142 8.16 6.70 27.72
N THR A 143 7.80 5.44 27.47
CA THR A 143 6.80 5.05 26.48
C THR A 143 5.37 5.51 26.78
N PHE A 144 4.64 5.78 25.71
CA PHE A 144 3.19 5.93 25.64
C PHE A 144 2.52 4.72 24.96
N ALA A 145 3.29 3.69 24.56
CA ALA A 145 2.72 2.42 24.12
C ALA A 145 1.82 1.83 25.21
N ARG A 146 0.85 1.00 24.79
CA ARG A 146 0.07 0.23 25.75
C ARG A 146 1.02 -0.59 26.63
N ARG A 147 0.85 -0.44 27.95
CA ARG A 147 1.73 -1.08 28.92
C ARG A 147 1.33 -2.54 29.18
N PRO A 148 2.28 -3.42 29.52
CA PRO A 148 2.02 -4.83 29.80
C PRO A 148 1.05 -5.11 30.97
N ASP A 149 0.89 -4.15 31.87
CA ASP A 149 0.02 -4.20 33.05
C ASP A 149 -1.39 -3.64 32.80
N SER A 150 -1.71 -3.22 31.57
CA SER A 150 -3.06 -2.75 31.23
C SER A 150 -4.07 -3.90 31.28
N SER A 151 -4.97 -3.86 32.26
CA SER A 151 -5.78 -5.00 32.76
C SER A 151 -6.92 -5.49 31.87
N ASP A 152 -7.13 -4.88 30.70
CA ASP A 152 -8.42 -4.97 30.03
C ASP A 152 -8.46 -5.90 28.81
N ARG A 153 -7.33 -6.46 28.37
CA ARG A 153 -7.28 -7.30 27.16
C ARG A 153 -6.25 -8.42 27.26
N ASP A 154 -6.60 -9.57 26.67
CA ASP A 154 -5.70 -10.69 26.39
C ASP A 154 -4.73 -10.27 25.27
N ASP A 155 -3.77 -9.42 25.62
CA ASP A 155 -2.69 -8.99 24.74
C ASP A 155 -1.57 -10.03 24.77
N ARG A 156 -1.31 -10.61 23.60
CA ARG A 156 -0.30 -11.65 23.43
C ARG A 156 1.11 -11.07 23.34
N ALA A 157 1.31 -9.74 23.27
CA ALA A 157 2.60 -9.07 23.08
C ALA A 157 3.05 -8.23 24.30
N ILE A 158 2.83 -8.77 25.50
CA ILE A 158 3.12 -8.07 26.77
C ILE A 158 4.52 -8.34 27.33
N GLY A 159 5.46 -8.89 26.57
CA GLY A 159 6.86 -9.05 26.99
C GLY A 159 7.14 -10.19 27.98
N ARG A 160 6.25 -11.19 28.07
CA ARG A 160 6.46 -12.39 28.92
C ARG A 160 7.38 -13.44 28.30
N GLU A 161 7.42 -13.54 26.97
CA GLU A 161 8.25 -14.49 26.23
C GLU A 161 8.90 -13.78 25.04
N ARG A 162 9.99 -14.35 24.49
CA ARG A 162 10.71 -13.77 23.35
C ARG A 162 9.84 -13.53 22.11
N LYS A 163 8.91 -14.45 21.82
CA LYS A 163 7.99 -14.37 20.65
C LYS A 163 6.86 -13.36 20.85
N SER A 164 6.71 -12.86 22.07
CA SER A 164 5.69 -11.91 22.51
C SER A 164 6.34 -10.69 23.16
N ALA A 165 7.56 -10.37 22.71
CA ALA A 165 8.30 -9.25 23.22
C ALA A 165 7.49 -7.95 23.03
N TRP A 166 7.63 -7.02 23.97
CA TRP A 166 6.89 -5.78 23.95
C TRP A 166 7.64 -4.73 23.13
N ASP A 167 6.96 -4.11 22.17
CA ASP A 167 7.51 -3.00 21.39
C ASP A 167 7.27 -1.69 22.15
N PHE A 168 8.31 -1.19 22.80
CA PHE A 168 8.21 -0.02 23.66
C PHE A 168 8.59 1.29 22.95
N PHE A 169 9.34 1.24 21.85
CA PHE A 169 9.96 2.42 21.22
C PHE A 169 9.45 2.70 19.80
N HIS A 170 9.43 1.70 18.92
CA HIS A 170 8.88 1.77 17.57
C HIS A 170 9.43 2.91 16.69
N ILE A 171 10.59 2.69 16.07
CA ILE A 171 11.12 3.59 15.03
C ILE A 171 10.26 3.47 13.78
N ASN A 172 9.84 4.60 13.21
CA ASN A 172 9.07 4.60 11.96
C ASN A 172 9.59 5.54 10.87
N SER A 173 10.63 6.31 11.17
CA SER A 173 11.37 7.06 10.17
C SER A 173 12.73 7.49 10.69
N ILE A 174 13.70 7.58 9.78
CA ILE A 174 15.05 8.09 10.05
C ILE A 174 15.42 9.03 8.91
N ASP A 175 16.13 10.09 9.24
CA ASP A 175 16.76 10.98 8.27
C ASP A 175 18.18 11.35 8.75
N LYS A 176 19.03 11.84 7.85
CA LYS A 176 20.40 12.23 8.17
C LYS A 176 20.78 13.55 7.50
N ASP A 177 21.31 14.49 8.28
CA ASP A 177 21.79 15.75 7.75
C ASP A 177 23.24 15.67 7.23
N SER A 178 23.69 16.74 6.58
CA SER A 178 25.06 16.87 6.04
C SER A 178 26.15 16.97 7.11
N GLN A 179 25.79 17.21 8.38
CA GLN A 179 26.71 17.17 9.52
C GLN A 179 26.85 15.75 10.09
N GLY A 180 26.05 14.81 9.59
CA GLY A 180 26.05 13.42 10.03
C GLY A 180 25.16 13.15 11.23
N ASN A 181 24.30 14.09 11.63
CA ASN A 181 23.32 13.84 12.69
C ASN A 181 22.13 13.05 12.13
N TYR A 182 21.62 12.12 12.91
CA TYR A 182 20.45 11.32 12.59
C TYR A 182 19.21 11.88 13.30
N TYR A 183 18.06 11.82 12.64
CA TYR A 183 16.77 12.29 13.14
C TYR A 183 15.81 11.12 13.17
N VAL A 184 15.54 10.60 14.37
CA VAL A 184 14.77 9.37 14.55
C VAL A 184 13.39 9.71 15.10
N SER A 185 12.35 9.33 14.36
CA SER A 185 10.97 9.38 14.84
C SER A 185 10.64 8.11 15.60
N SER A 186 10.19 8.27 16.84
CA SER A 186 9.64 7.20 17.65
C SER A 186 8.15 7.41 17.87
N ARG A 187 7.36 6.46 17.35
CA ARG A 187 5.90 6.45 17.50
C ARG A 187 5.50 6.41 18.97
N TYR A 188 6.15 5.58 19.77
CA TYR A 188 5.77 5.34 21.16
C TYR A 188 6.42 6.26 22.18
N MET A 189 7.41 7.06 21.78
CA MET A 189 7.91 8.16 22.61
C MET A 189 7.20 9.49 22.34
N HIS A 190 6.42 9.57 21.26
CA HIS A 190 5.83 10.82 20.76
C HIS A 190 6.92 11.87 20.50
N SER A 191 8.06 11.43 19.95
CA SER A 191 9.23 12.29 19.85
C SER A 191 10.05 12.09 18.58
N ILE A 192 10.74 13.18 18.22
CA ILE A 192 11.85 13.16 17.27
C ILE A 192 13.14 13.35 18.06
N THR A 193 14.08 12.42 17.91
CA THR A 193 15.38 12.43 18.59
C THR A 193 16.47 12.77 17.60
N CYS A 194 17.26 13.80 17.89
CA CYS A 194 18.48 14.07 17.15
C CYS A 194 19.67 13.36 17.81
N ILE A 195 20.40 12.58 17.03
CA ILE A 195 21.50 11.74 17.47
C ILE A 195 22.75 12.17 16.70
N GLY A 196 23.83 12.46 17.41
CA GLY A 196 25.10 12.82 16.80
C GLY A 196 25.80 11.63 16.13
N PRO A 197 26.84 11.86 15.32
CA PRO A 197 27.57 10.79 14.62
C PRO A 197 28.19 9.72 15.54
N ALA A 198 28.39 10.05 16.83
CA ALA A 198 28.91 9.14 17.84
C ALA A 198 27.84 8.31 18.55
N GLY A 199 26.54 8.56 18.28
CA GLY A 199 25.41 7.89 18.93
C GLY A 199 24.84 8.61 20.16
N ASP A 200 25.42 9.74 20.57
CA ASP A 200 24.90 10.55 21.66
C ASP A 200 23.61 11.29 21.26
N ILE A 201 22.62 11.33 22.15
CA ILE A 201 21.42 12.15 21.96
C ILE A 201 21.79 13.62 22.14
N LEU A 202 21.60 14.42 21.09
CA LEU A 202 21.85 15.86 21.10
C LEU A 202 20.66 16.64 21.67
N TRP A 203 19.44 16.29 21.23
CA TRP A 203 18.20 16.87 21.73
C TRP A 203 17.00 15.98 21.42
N VAL A 204 15.88 16.24 22.10
CA VAL A 204 14.59 15.55 21.91
C VAL A 204 13.46 16.57 21.76
N LEU A 205 12.69 16.46 20.69
CA LEU A 205 11.48 17.24 20.43
C LEU A 205 10.25 16.37 20.72
N GLY A 206 9.32 16.88 21.53
CA GLY A 206 8.07 16.19 21.87
C GLY A 206 8.20 15.13 22.97
N GLY A 207 7.07 14.55 23.36
CA GLY A 207 7.00 13.48 24.35
C GLY A 207 7.43 13.87 25.77
N LYS A 208 7.68 12.87 26.62
CA LYS A 208 8.06 13.10 28.03
C LYS A 208 9.44 13.76 28.20
N ARG A 209 10.31 13.61 27.20
CA ARG A 209 11.68 14.11 27.20
C ARG A 209 11.86 15.42 26.41
N ASN A 210 10.76 16.07 26.02
CA ASN A 210 10.80 17.30 25.24
C ASN A 210 11.72 18.36 25.87
N GLN A 211 12.60 18.94 25.05
CA GLN A 211 13.55 19.98 25.46
C GLN A 211 13.22 21.36 24.86
N PHE A 212 12.20 21.45 24.00
CA PHE A 212 11.85 22.67 23.28
C PHE A 212 10.67 23.38 23.92
N ARG A 213 10.77 24.70 24.09
CA ARG A 213 9.60 25.54 24.37
C ARG A 213 8.82 25.75 23.08
N ASP A 214 7.59 25.30 23.06
CA ASP A 214 6.64 25.55 21.97
C ASP A 214 6.22 27.03 21.95
N THR A 215 6.25 27.65 20.77
CA THR A 215 5.85 29.05 20.53
C THR A 215 4.61 29.14 19.63
N SER A 216 3.82 28.08 19.56
CA SER A 216 2.65 27.88 18.71
C SER A 216 1.53 27.14 19.46
N ASP A 217 1.41 27.42 20.77
CA ASP A 217 0.37 26.90 21.66
C ASP A 217 0.27 25.36 21.69
N GLY A 218 1.43 24.68 21.69
CA GLY A 218 1.55 23.22 21.74
C GLY A 218 1.49 22.55 20.37
N LYS A 219 1.12 23.28 19.31
CA LYS A 219 0.91 22.69 17.99
C LYS A 219 2.20 22.16 17.34
N ALA A 220 3.37 22.57 17.80
CA ALA A 220 4.67 22.11 17.29
C ALA A 220 5.27 20.95 18.10
N THR A 221 4.89 20.77 19.37
CA THR A 221 5.46 19.73 20.25
C THR A 221 4.47 18.64 20.68
N ASP A 222 3.17 18.88 20.60
CA ASP A 222 2.14 17.97 21.13
C ASP A 222 1.66 16.93 20.10
N PHE A 223 2.43 16.72 19.03
CA PHE A 223 2.16 15.65 18.06
C PHE A 223 2.21 14.28 18.75
N LYS A 224 1.42 13.33 18.24
CA LYS A 224 1.27 12.02 18.87
C LYS A 224 1.30 10.88 17.87
N PHE A 225 2.00 9.80 18.23
CA PHE A 225 2.11 8.59 17.41
C PHE A 225 2.54 8.88 15.95
N GLN A 226 3.33 9.94 15.78
CA GLN A 226 3.70 10.56 14.52
C GLN A 226 4.55 9.64 13.63
N HIS A 227 4.54 9.89 12.31
CA HIS A 227 5.35 9.21 11.30
C HIS A 227 6.15 10.21 10.47
N HIS A 228 7.12 9.68 9.73
CA HIS A 228 7.78 10.36 8.60
C HIS A 228 8.32 11.75 8.95
N ALA A 229 9.19 11.78 9.95
CA ALA A 229 10.02 12.94 10.24
C ALA A 229 11.13 13.06 9.20
N ARG A 230 11.28 14.25 8.63
CA ARG A 230 12.38 14.62 7.71
C ARG A 230 12.96 15.96 8.09
N ILE A 231 14.29 16.06 8.06
CA ILE A 231 15.02 17.30 8.31
C ILE A 231 15.25 18.02 6.99
N HIS A 232 15.05 19.33 7.03
CA HIS A 232 15.28 20.23 5.92
C HIS A 232 16.28 21.30 6.33
N GLU A 233 16.71 22.10 5.37
CA GLU A 233 17.56 23.25 5.63
C GLU A 233 16.97 24.18 6.70
N ASN A 234 17.84 24.98 7.32
CA ASN A 234 17.49 25.92 8.37
C ASN A 234 16.85 25.28 9.62
N ASN A 235 17.05 23.99 9.89
CA ASN A 235 16.45 23.27 11.03
C ASN A 235 14.91 23.22 11.00
N THR A 236 14.34 23.06 9.80
CA THR A 236 12.90 22.79 9.65
C THR A 236 12.66 21.29 9.58
N LEU A 237 11.69 20.78 10.34
CA LEU A 237 11.23 19.40 10.28
C LEU A 237 9.85 19.33 9.62
N THR A 238 9.64 18.37 8.73
CA THR A 238 8.28 17.89 8.44
C THR A 238 7.96 16.69 9.30
N ILE A 239 6.73 16.61 9.80
CA ILE A 239 6.24 15.49 10.62
C ILE A 239 4.81 15.16 10.21
N PHE A 240 4.47 13.88 10.04
CA PHE A 240 3.09 13.44 9.94
C PHE A 240 2.53 13.14 11.33
N ASP A 241 1.71 14.04 11.88
CA ASP A 241 1.07 13.90 13.18
C ASP A 241 -0.21 13.06 13.06
N ASN A 242 -0.09 11.77 13.38
CA ASN A 242 -1.22 10.84 13.34
C ASN A 242 -2.29 11.22 14.36
N GLY A 243 -1.89 11.62 15.57
CA GLY A 243 -2.81 11.99 16.63
C GLY A 243 -3.65 10.83 17.17
N LYS A 244 -3.37 9.57 16.82
CA LYS A 244 -4.23 8.42 17.17
C LYS A 244 -3.45 7.13 17.46
N TYR A 245 -3.92 6.39 18.47
CA TYR A 245 -3.49 5.02 18.77
C TYR A 245 -4.66 4.05 18.86
N ASP A 246 -5.41 4.04 19.96
CA ASP A 246 -6.60 3.20 20.16
C ASP A 246 -7.79 4.02 20.69
N SER A 247 -8.97 3.41 20.80
CA SER A 247 -10.20 4.09 21.26
C SER A 247 -10.15 4.54 22.73
N LYS A 248 -9.21 4.03 23.53
CA LYS A 248 -9.03 4.37 24.95
C LYS A 248 -7.97 5.45 25.16
N SER A 249 -7.25 5.82 24.10
CA SER A 249 -6.20 6.83 24.11
C SER A 249 -6.74 8.25 23.94
N ASP A 250 -5.98 9.23 24.42
CA ASP A 250 -6.25 10.66 24.17
C ASP A 250 -5.89 11.03 22.72
N ASN A 251 -6.85 10.80 21.82
CA ASN A 251 -6.72 11.02 20.38
C ASN A 251 -7.08 12.46 19.97
N ALA A 252 -6.41 12.95 18.93
CA ALA A 252 -6.70 14.23 18.28
C ALA A 252 -8.02 14.20 17.50
N GLU A 253 -8.52 15.38 17.10
CA GLU A 253 -9.71 15.51 16.24
C GLU A 253 -9.46 14.95 14.82
N TYR A 254 -8.27 15.20 14.28
CA TYR A 254 -7.84 14.76 12.95
C TYR A 254 -6.31 14.62 12.89
N SER A 255 -5.82 13.88 11.90
CA SER A 255 -4.39 13.82 11.57
C SER A 255 -3.99 14.97 10.66
N ARG A 256 -2.70 15.32 10.69
CA ARG A 256 -2.17 16.47 9.93
C ARG A 256 -0.71 16.27 9.56
N GLY A 257 -0.30 16.83 8.42
CA GLY A 257 1.11 17.09 8.16
C GLY A 257 1.50 18.43 8.77
N ILE A 258 2.66 18.53 9.42
CA ILE A 258 3.14 19.77 10.01
C ILE A 258 4.57 20.08 9.59
N GLN A 259 4.89 21.37 9.52
CA GLN A 259 6.26 21.88 9.43
C GLN A 259 6.61 22.60 10.73
N VAL A 260 7.72 22.21 11.34
CA VAL A 260 8.20 22.75 12.62
C VAL A 260 9.59 23.34 12.42
N GLN A 261 9.71 24.65 12.64
CA GLN A 261 10.98 25.37 12.65
C GLN A 261 11.58 25.31 14.05
N LEU A 262 12.84 24.85 14.15
CA LEU A 262 13.59 24.80 15.40
C LEU A 262 14.58 25.97 15.50
N ASP A 263 14.65 26.58 16.68
CA ASP A 263 15.76 27.44 17.10
C ASP A 263 16.55 26.67 18.16
N LEU A 264 17.70 26.13 17.77
CA LEU A 264 18.55 25.28 18.62
C LEU A 264 19.33 26.10 19.67
N GLU A 265 19.47 27.41 19.50
CA GLU A 265 20.11 28.27 20.50
C GLU A 265 19.15 28.62 21.63
N LYS A 266 17.90 28.97 21.28
CA LYS A 266 16.85 29.29 22.25
C LYS A 266 16.07 28.06 22.73
N MET A 267 16.30 26.90 22.12
CA MET A 267 15.53 25.67 22.31
C MET A 267 14.02 25.93 22.18
N THR A 268 13.60 26.52 21.06
CA THR A 268 12.17 26.76 20.76
C THR A 268 11.73 26.06 19.48
N ALA A 269 10.47 25.61 19.47
CA ALA A 269 9.83 25.00 18.31
C ALA A 269 8.62 25.83 17.89
N THR A 270 8.55 26.20 16.60
CA THR A 270 7.46 27.00 16.02
C THR A 270 6.80 26.22 14.89
N LEU A 271 5.47 26.15 14.88
CA LEU A 271 4.71 25.64 13.74
C LEU A 271 4.74 26.69 12.62
N VAL A 272 5.26 26.32 11.45
CA VAL A 272 5.36 27.20 10.28
C VAL A 272 4.55 26.73 9.08
N GLY A 273 3.99 25.53 9.14
CA GLY A 273 3.07 24.98 8.13
C GLY A 273 2.19 23.88 8.70
N GLU A 274 0.96 23.76 8.20
CA GLU A 274 -0.01 22.75 8.61
C GLU A 274 -0.85 22.32 7.40
N TYR A 275 -1.02 21.02 7.23
CA TYR A 275 -1.70 20.39 6.10
C TYR A 275 -2.76 19.42 6.63
N VAL A 276 -4.03 19.69 6.34
CA VAL A 276 -5.16 18.94 6.88
C VAL A 276 -6.02 18.41 5.74
N HIS A 277 -6.34 17.11 5.79
CA HIS A 277 -7.22 16.49 4.81
C HIS A 277 -8.58 17.22 4.76
N PRO A 278 -9.19 17.46 3.58
CA PRO A 278 -10.46 18.19 3.45
C PRO A 278 -11.59 17.66 4.37
N SER A 279 -11.69 16.33 4.47
CA SER A 279 -12.66 15.63 5.33
C SER A 279 -12.24 15.47 6.80
N LYS A 280 -11.13 16.09 7.25
CA LYS A 280 -10.59 15.99 8.62
C LYS A 280 -10.49 14.54 9.13
N ILE A 281 -9.83 13.68 8.37
CA ILE A 281 -9.69 12.26 8.74
C ILE A 281 -8.70 12.07 9.89
N LEU A 282 -8.96 11.07 10.74
CA LEU A 282 -8.08 10.65 11.82
C LEU A 282 -7.50 9.25 11.53
N VAL A 283 -6.20 9.22 11.24
CA VAL A 283 -5.44 8.05 10.77
C VAL A 283 -4.54 7.53 11.88
N GLY A 284 -4.74 6.27 12.28
CA GLY A 284 -4.02 5.66 13.39
C GLY A 284 -2.58 5.27 13.10
N SER A 285 -2.15 5.12 11.85
CA SER A 285 -0.80 4.66 11.54
C SER A 285 -0.35 5.01 10.14
N GLN A 286 0.96 4.93 9.92
CA GLN A 286 1.59 5.20 8.62
C GLN A 286 1.40 6.67 8.24
N GLY A 287 1.69 7.01 6.98
CA GLY A 287 1.55 8.36 6.45
C GLY A 287 2.88 9.06 6.24
N SER A 288 2.86 10.08 5.39
CA SER A 288 4.04 10.84 4.99
C SER A 288 3.71 12.31 4.74
N VAL A 289 4.72 13.15 4.86
CA VAL A 289 4.72 14.54 4.40
C VAL A 289 5.99 14.75 3.58
N GLN A 290 5.84 15.17 2.32
CA GLN A 290 6.94 15.51 1.44
C GLN A 290 6.78 16.95 0.96
N LEU A 291 7.79 17.79 1.17
CA LEU A 291 7.85 19.10 0.54
C LEU A 291 8.42 18.96 -0.87
N LEU A 292 7.89 19.73 -1.82
CA LEU A 292 8.37 19.79 -3.20
C LEU A 292 9.17 21.09 -3.37
N PRO A 293 10.52 21.05 -3.36
CA PRO A 293 11.34 22.25 -3.35
C PRO A 293 11.09 23.21 -4.52
N ASP A 294 10.80 22.65 -5.71
CA ASP A 294 10.62 23.44 -6.94
C ASP A 294 9.35 24.32 -6.93
N SER A 295 8.33 23.95 -6.15
CA SER A 295 7.05 24.66 -6.10
C SER A 295 6.68 25.21 -4.72
N GLY A 296 7.32 24.71 -3.65
CA GLY A 296 6.91 24.98 -2.27
C GLY A 296 5.63 24.24 -1.83
N HIS A 297 5.10 23.36 -2.68
CA HIS A 297 3.93 22.53 -2.35
C HIS A 297 4.29 21.44 -1.34
N ALA A 298 3.27 20.83 -0.73
CA ALA A 298 3.43 19.64 0.08
C ALA A 298 2.54 18.50 -0.44
N VAL A 299 3.05 17.28 -0.41
CA VAL A 299 2.27 16.06 -0.65
C VAL A 299 2.15 15.31 0.67
N VAL A 300 0.92 15.01 1.07
CA VAL A 300 0.62 14.27 2.30
C VAL A 300 -0.01 12.94 1.93
N GLY A 301 0.64 11.85 2.31
CA GLY A 301 0.08 10.50 2.25
C GLY A 301 -0.66 10.18 3.55
N TRP A 302 -1.91 9.73 3.47
CA TRP A 302 -2.76 9.49 4.64
C TRP A 302 -2.68 8.06 5.19
N GLY A 303 -1.59 7.34 4.87
CA GLY A 303 -1.19 6.12 5.56
C GLY A 303 -2.21 4.98 5.45
N TYR A 304 -2.67 4.50 6.60
CA TYR A 304 -3.70 3.46 6.67
C TYR A 304 -4.93 3.79 5.79
N VAL A 305 -5.26 5.07 5.64
CA VAL A 305 -6.28 5.53 4.70
C VAL A 305 -5.68 5.61 3.29
N PRO A 306 -6.23 4.90 2.30
CA PRO A 306 -5.69 4.83 0.94
C PRO A 306 -6.01 6.11 0.15
N ALA A 307 -5.41 7.22 0.57
CA ALA A 307 -5.56 8.54 -0.02
C ALA A 307 -4.25 9.34 0.13
N PHE A 308 -4.08 10.32 -0.75
CA PHE A 308 -3.04 11.35 -0.62
C PHE A 308 -3.56 12.68 -1.15
N THR A 309 -3.01 13.77 -0.65
CA THR A 309 -3.44 15.13 -1.01
C THR A 309 -2.21 15.99 -1.30
N GLU A 310 -2.25 16.75 -2.39
CA GLU A 310 -1.30 17.81 -2.68
C GLU A 310 -1.84 19.16 -2.20
N PHE A 311 -1.01 19.92 -1.51
CA PHE A 311 -1.30 21.21 -0.95
C PHE A 311 -0.37 22.28 -1.52
N ASP A 312 -0.90 23.50 -1.67
CA ASP A 312 -0.08 24.69 -1.82
C ASP A 312 0.66 24.97 -0.49
N SER A 313 1.66 25.83 -0.56
CA SER A 313 2.50 26.28 0.57
C SER A 313 1.71 26.84 1.75
N ASP A 314 0.52 27.40 1.52
CA ASP A 314 -0.36 27.96 2.56
C ASP A 314 -1.33 26.94 3.19
N GLY A 315 -1.28 25.68 2.75
CA GLY A 315 -2.17 24.61 3.20
C GLY A 315 -3.48 24.48 2.40
N SER A 316 -3.66 25.24 1.32
CA SER A 316 -4.79 25.08 0.40
C SER A 316 -4.68 23.78 -0.40
N VAL A 317 -5.80 23.07 -0.57
CA VAL A 317 -5.83 21.79 -1.31
C VAL A 317 -5.76 22.06 -2.81
N LEU A 318 -4.81 21.44 -3.49
CA LEU A 318 -4.66 21.47 -4.96
C LEU A 318 -5.24 20.23 -5.61
N CYS A 319 -4.98 19.05 -5.04
CA CYS A 319 -5.47 17.77 -5.55
C CYS A 319 -5.69 16.81 -4.39
N ASP A 320 -6.84 16.14 -4.36
CA ASP A 320 -7.19 15.15 -3.35
C ASP A 320 -7.53 13.82 -4.03
N VAL A 321 -6.73 12.79 -3.76
CA VAL A 321 -6.79 11.51 -4.48
C VAL A 321 -7.18 10.39 -3.54
N HIS A 322 -8.22 9.65 -3.91
CA HIS A 322 -8.68 8.46 -3.21
C HIS A 322 -8.37 7.20 -4.04
N ILE A 323 -7.50 6.33 -3.53
CA ILE A 323 -7.15 5.06 -4.19
C ILE A 323 -8.27 4.03 -4.02
N ALA A 324 -9.07 4.15 -2.94
CA ALA A 324 -10.25 3.34 -2.71
C ALA A 324 -11.44 4.19 -2.23
N PRO A 325 -12.69 3.74 -2.43
CA PRO A 325 -13.88 4.46 -1.98
C PRO A 325 -13.84 4.78 -0.47
N SER A 326 -14.17 6.01 -0.10
CA SER A 326 -14.04 6.46 1.30
C SER A 326 -14.88 5.68 2.31
N ILE A 327 -16.01 5.12 1.86
CA ILE A 327 -16.86 4.26 2.68
C ILE A 327 -16.15 2.97 3.14
N THR A 328 -15.08 2.54 2.47
CA THR A 328 -14.34 1.31 2.82
C THR A 328 -13.05 1.58 3.59
N TRP A 329 -12.66 2.84 3.79
CA TRP A 329 -11.40 3.20 4.46
C TRP A 329 -11.27 2.56 5.85
N LYS A 330 -12.35 2.53 6.63
CA LYS A 330 -12.36 1.92 7.97
C LYS A 330 -12.15 0.40 7.98
N LEU A 331 -12.33 -0.28 6.84
CA LEU A 331 -12.21 -1.74 6.74
C LEU A 331 -10.76 -2.20 6.55
N GLY A 332 -9.82 -1.29 6.24
CA GLY A 332 -8.41 -1.61 6.04
C GLY A 332 -8.14 -2.56 4.87
N TRP A 333 -9.07 -2.66 3.92
CA TRP A 333 -8.96 -3.57 2.79
C TRP A 333 -7.92 -3.14 1.75
N VAL A 334 -7.68 -1.83 1.67
CA VAL A 334 -6.67 -1.16 0.85
C VAL A 334 -5.97 -0.17 1.79
N LYS A 335 -4.64 -0.14 1.76
CA LYS A 335 -3.81 0.74 2.59
C LYS A 335 -2.75 1.39 1.70
N ASN A 336 -2.28 2.58 2.06
CA ASN A 336 -1.17 3.25 1.39
C ASN A 336 -0.13 3.69 2.43
N TYR A 337 0.94 2.93 2.59
CA TYR A 337 1.90 3.18 3.67
C TYR A 337 2.47 4.60 3.67
N ARG A 338 2.96 5.04 2.51
CA ARG A 338 3.42 6.41 2.25
C ARG A 338 3.04 6.77 0.80
N ALA A 339 2.97 8.07 0.53
CA ALA A 339 2.91 8.62 -0.81
C ALA A 339 4.07 9.60 -1.00
N SER A 340 4.66 9.59 -2.19
CA SER A 340 5.69 10.53 -2.62
C SER A 340 5.46 10.92 -4.08
N ARG A 341 5.93 12.11 -4.44
CA ARG A 341 5.93 12.63 -5.80
C ARG A 341 7.36 12.90 -6.23
N THR A 342 7.62 12.62 -7.50
CA THR A 342 8.91 12.90 -8.15
C THR A 342 8.71 13.26 -9.61
N SER A 343 9.59 14.10 -10.15
CA SER A 343 9.71 14.41 -11.57
C SER A 343 10.95 13.79 -12.21
N SER A 344 11.77 13.10 -11.43
CA SER A 344 13.10 12.61 -11.83
C SER A 344 13.10 11.20 -12.44
N TRP A 345 12.00 10.45 -12.30
CA TRP A 345 11.93 9.08 -12.77
C TRP A 345 11.71 8.99 -14.27
N VAL A 346 12.60 8.28 -14.96
CA VAL A 346 12.47 7.98 -16.39
C VAL A 346 12.49 6.47 -16.56
N GLY A 347 11.32 5.84 -16.63
CA GLY A 347 11.19 4.40 -16.80
C GLY A 347 11.37 3.98 -18.26
N LYS A 348 12.28 3.01 -18.47
CA LYS A 348 12.69 2.43 -19.75
C LYS A 348 12.62 0.91 -19.69
N PRO A 349 11.41 0.31 -19.58
CA PRO A 349 11.26 -1.12 -19.35
C PRO A 349 12.02 -1.97 -20.36
N ALA A 350 12.63 -3.06 -19.90
CA ALA A 350 13.29 -4.03 -20.77
C ALA A 350 12.30 -4.90 -21.59
N THR A 351 11.01 -4.85 -21.25
CA THR A 351 9.93 -5.53 -21.97
C THR A 351 9.55 -4.81 -23.27
N GLN A 352 8.80 -5.48 -24.14
CA GLN A 352 8.18 -4.84 -25.30
C GLN A 352 6.83 -4.22 -24.91
N PRO A 353 6.30 -3.25 -25.69
CA PRO A 353 4.91 -2.85 -25.58
C PRO A 353 3.98 -4.06 -25.76
N ASP A 354 3.05 -4.23 -24.82
CA ASP A 354 2.01 -5.24 -24.91
C ASP A 354 0.91 -4.75 -25.86
N VAL A 355 0.46 -5.65 -26.73
CA VAL A 355 -0.64 -5.37 -27.65
C VAL A 355 -1.74 -6.40 -27.48
N TYR A 356 -2.99 -5.96 -27.58
CA TYR A 356 -4.14 -6.84 -27.55
C TYR A 356 -5.03 -6.55 -28.75
N LEU A 357 -5.24 -7.55 -29.61
CA LEU A 357 -6.09 -7.43 -30.79
C LEU A 357 -7.20 -8.47 -30.74
N ARG A 358 -8.45 -7.97 -30.77
CA ARG A 358 -9.63 -8.80 -31.00
C ARG A 358 -10.25 -8.40 -32.35
N PRO A 359 -10.14 -9.23 -33.40
CA PRO A 359 -10.52 -8.81 -34.76
C PRO A 359 -11.96 -8.30 -34.89
N ARG A 360 -12.89 -8.87 -34.11
CA ARG A 360 -14.30 -8.47 -34.09
C ARG A 360 -14.54 -7.05 -33.59
N GLU A 361 -13.65 -6.53 -32.74
CA GLU A 361 -13.76 -5.16 -32.22
C GLU A 361 -13.19 -4.13 -33.19
N GLY A 362 -12.37 -4.56 -34.15
CA GLY A 362 -11.69 -3.66 -35.08
C GLY A 362 -10.72 -2.72 -34.37
N LYS A 363 -10.15 -3.12 -33.24
CA LYS A 363 -9.21 -2.32 -32.45
C LYS A 363 -8.01 -3.14 -32.02
N VAL A 364 -6.85 -2.49 -31.98
CA VAL A 364 -5.67 -2.95 -31.24
C VAL A 364 -5.47 -2.04 -30.04
N TYR A 365 -5.39 -2.63 -28.85
CA TYR A 365 -5.03 -1.95 -27.62
C TYR A 365 -3.54 -2.10 -27.42
N VAL A 366 -2.90 -1.07 -26.83
CA VAL A 366 -1.48 -1.05 -26.56
C VAL A 366 -1.19 -0.36 -25.23
N SER A 367 -0.29 -0.95 -24.45
CA SER A 367 0.22 -0.42 -23.19
C SER A 367 1.67 -0.84 -23.00
N TRP A 368 2.44 -0.10 -22.22
CA TRP A 368 3.81 -0.50 -21.88
C TRP A 368 4.11 -0.14 -20.43
N ASN A 369 4.01 -1.16 -19.56
CA ASN A 369 4.11 -1.01 -18.11
C ASN A 369 5.44 -0.36 -17.72
N GLY A 370 5.38 0.87 -17.21
CA GLY A 370 6.52 1.64 -16.74
C GLY A 370 7.25 2.48 -17.78
N ALA A 371 6.86 2.48 -19.05
CA ALA A 371 7.50 3.31 -20.07
C ALA A 371 7.01 4.76 -19.99
N THR A 372 7.85 5.66 -19.48
CA THR A 372 7.48 7.06 -19.23
C THR A 372 7.75 7.99 -20.41
N GLU A 373 8.58 7.57 -21.37
CA GLU A 373 8.99 8.41 -22.51
C GLU A 373 8.04 8.32 -23.72
N VAL A 374 7.09 7.38 -23.71
CA VAL A 374 6.16 7.18 -24.84
C VAL A 374 5.21 8.37 -24.98
N SER A 375 5.31 9.07 -26.10
CA SER A 375 4.45 10.19 -26.48
C SER A 375 3.36 9.77 -27.47
N ARG A 376 3.72 8.86 -28.40
CA ARG A 376 2.83 8.40 -29.47
C ARG A 376 2.99 6.92 -29.73
N TRP A 377 1.91 6.32 -30.20
CA TRP A 377 1.88 4.98 -30.76
C TRP A 377 1.72 5.09 -32.27
N LEU A 378 2.55 4.37 -33.02
CA LEU A 378 2.49 4.29 -34.47
C LEU A 378 2.17 2.85 -34.88
N LEU A 379 0.99 2.67 -35.46
CA LEU A 379 0.61 1.42 -36.09
C LEU A 379 1.35 1.28 -37.42
N GLN A 380 2.05 0.17 -37.58
CA GLN A 380 2.66 -0.23 -38.82
C GLN A 380 2.03 -1.54 -39.31
N GLY A 381 2.01 -1.76 -40.62
CA GLY A 381 1.56 -3.03 -41.17
C GLY A 381 2.32 -3.45 -42.42
N ARG A 382 2.29 -4.75 -42.71
CA ARG A 382 2.87 -5.34 -43.92
C ARG A 382 2.03 -6.48 -44.45
N GLU A 383 2.17 -6.74 -45.75
CA GLU A 383 1.56 -7.89 -46.41
C GLU A 383 2.61 -8.97 -46.71
N GLY A 384 2.30 -10.23 -46.43
CA GLY A 384 3.21 -11.35 -46.69
C GLY A 384 4.60 -11.18 -46.06
N GLN A 385 5.65 -11.19 -46.87
CA GLN A 385 7.06 -10.96 -46.46
C GLN A 385 7.53 -9.52 -46.81
N GLY A 386 6.60 -8.59 -46.98
CA GLY A 386 6.89 -7.19 -47.31
C GLY A 386 7.50 -6.38 -46.16
N ILE A 387 7.80 -5.12 -46.43
CA ILE A 387 8.30 -4.15 -45.44
C ILE A 387 7.10 -3.51 -44.73
N HIS A 388 7.26 -3.23 -43.42
CA HIS A 388 6.28 -2.45 -42.66
C HIS A 388 6.15 -1.02 -43.19
N VAL A 389 4.91 -0.60 -43.43
CA VAL A 389 4.56 0.78 -43.75
C VAL A 389 3.80 1.40 -42.58
N ASP A 390 4.00 2.70 -42.40
CA ASP A 390 3.28 3.49 -41.39
C ASP A 390 1.81 3.64 -41.79
N LEU A 391 0.90 3.36 -40.86
CA LEU A 391 -0.54 3.40 -41.09
C LEU A 391 -1.19 4.56 -40.34
N VAL A 392 -1.16 4.51 -39.01
CA VAL A 392 -1.89 5.44 -38.13
C VAL A 392 -1.03 5.77 -36.92
N SER A 393 -0.99 7.05 -36.52
CA SER A 393 -0.36 7.48 -35.27
C SER A 393 -1.39 8.07 -34.32
N VAL A 394 -1.35 7.67 -33.04
CA VAL A 394 -2.19 8.18 -31.97
C VAL A 394 -1.33 8.69 -30.81
N GLN A 395 -1.80 9.73 -30.11
CA GLN A 395 -1.13 10.22 -28.90
C GLN A 395 -1.45 9.31 -27.70
N LYS A 396 -0.45 9.04 -26.86
CA LYS A 396 -0.68 8.41 -25.55
C LYS A 396 -1.34 9.44 -24.63
N LYS A 397 -2.48 9.07 -24.02
CA LYS A 397 -3.23 9.93 -23.09
C LYS A 397 -3.44 9.33 -21.70
N GLY A 398 -3.16 8.04 -21.54
CA GLY A 398 -3.31 7.31 -20.29
C GLY A 398 -2.46 6.04 -20.34
N PHE A 399 -2.72 5.07 -19.45
CA PHE A 399 -1.95 3.81 -19.43
C PHE A 399 -2.11 3.00 -20.73
N GLU A 400 -3.36 2.75 -21.11
CA GLU A 400 -3.72 2.00 -22.32
C GLU A 400 -4.22 2.95 -23.41
N SER A 401 -3.85 2.68 -24.65
CA SER A 401 -4.36 3.36 -25.84
C SER A 401 -4.98 2.35 -26.80
N HIS A 402 -5.90 2.79 -27.65
CA HIS A 402 -6.43 1.95 -28.73
C HIS A 402 -6.25 2.61 -30.09
N ILE A 403 -6.08 1.79 -31.12
CA ILE A 403 -5.97 2.20 -32.51
C ILE A 403 -7.00 1.39 -33.31
N GLU A 404 -7.79 2.09 -34.14
CA GLU A 404 -8.77 1.46 -35.02
C GLU A 404 -8.07 0.70 -36.15
N ILE A 405 -8.56 -0.50 -36.46
CA ILE A 405 -8.10 -1.39 -37.51
C ILE A 405 -9.19 -1.50 -38.57
N THR A 406 -8.85 -1.16 -39.82
CA THR A 406 -9.77 -1.20 -40.95
C THR A 406 -9.47 -2.36 -41.90
N ASN A 407 -10.43 -2.72 -42.75
CA ASN A 407 -10.32 -3.90 -43.61
C ASN A 407 -9.32 -3.76 -44.77
N ASP A 408 -8.95 -2.53 -45.09
CA ASP A 408 -7.95 -2.17 -46.10
C ASP A 408 -6.52 -2.14 -45.56
N MET A 409 -6.34 -2.31 -44.24
CA MET A 409 -5.01 -2.43 -43.64
C MET A 409 -4.37 -3.80 -43.95
N PRO A 410 -3.03 -3.85 -44.05
CA PRO A 410 -2.28 -5.09 -44.27
C PRO A 410 -2.57 -6.18 -43.23
N THR A 411 -2.35 -7.43 -43.61
CA THR A 411 -2.64 -8.60 -42.75
C THR A 411 -1.87 -8.59 -41.44
N PHE A 412 -0.58 -8.28 -41.47
CA PHE A 412 0.27 -8.26 -40.27
C PHE A 412 0.46 -6.84 -39.77
N VAL A 413 0.22 -6.62 -38.48
CA VAL A 413 0.32 -5.31 -37.82
C VAL A 413 1.19 -5.38 -36.57
N ARG A 414 1.88 -4.29 -36.26
CA ARG A 414 2.61 -4.08 -35.01
C ARG A 414 2.52 -2.62 -34.59
N VAL A 415 2.80 -2.33 -33.32
CA VAL A 415 2.80 -0.97 -32.79
C VAL A 415 4.23 -0.57 -32.42
N VAL A 416 4.62 0.63 -32.86
CA VAL A 416 5.90 1.28 -32.49
C VAL A 416 5.62 2.33 -31.41
N ALA A 417 6.37 2.26 -30.32
CA ALA A 417 6.40 3.29 -29.30
C ALA A 417 7.34 4.42 -29.72
N LEU A 418 6.85 5.66 -29.76
CA LEU A 418 7.63 6.82 -30.16
C LEU A 418 7.76 7.85 -29.03
N ASP A 419 8.94 8.44 -28.89
CA ASP A 419 9.19 9.57 -27.99
C ASP A 419 8.60 10.90 -28.54
N LYS A 420 8.83 12.01 -27.84
CA LYS A 420 8.36 13.34 -28.24
C LYS A 420 9.03 13.85 -29.54
N GLN A 421 10.22 13.35 -29.87
CA GLN A 421 11.00 13.71 -31.05
C GLN A 421 10.69 12.80 -32.26
N GLY A 422 9.94 11.71 -32.04
CA GLY A 422 9.59 10.73 -33.06
C GLY A 422 10.60 9.58 -33.20
N ASN A 423 11.52 9.41 -32.24
CA ASN A 423 12.43 8.26 -32.24
C ASN A 423 11.70 7.01 -31.74
N SER A 424 12.04 5.86 -32.31
CA SER A 424 11.52 4.57 -31.86
C SER A 424 12.14 4.16 -30.53
N LEU A 425 11.31 3.96 -29.52
CA LEU A 425 11.68 3.45 -28.19
C LEU A 425 11.59 1.93 -28.12
N GLY A 426 10.60 1.34 -28.79
CA GLY A 426 10.31 -0.08 -28.73
C GLY A 426 9.24 -0.51 -29.72
N LEU A 427 9.16 -1.82 -29.96
CA LEU A 427 8.26 -2.45 -30.92
C LEU A 427 7.48 -3.54 -30.19
N SER A 428 6.16 -3.61 -30.42
CA SER A 428 5.35 -4.72 -29.95
C SER A 428 5.63 -6.00 -30.73
N GLU A 429 5.05 -7.11 -30.26
CA GLU A 429 4.88 -8.29 -31.11
C GLU A 429 4.06 -7.96 -32.37
N GLU A 430 4.27 -8.75 -33.42
CA GLU A 430 3.50 -8.65 -34.65
C GLU A 430 2.29 -9.60 -34.58
N LEU A 431 1.12 -9.07 -34.94
CA LEU A 431 -0.16 -9.79 -34.92
C LEU A 431 -0.73 -9.91 -36.32
N ASP A 432 -1.37 -11.05 -36.61
CA ASP A 432 -2.28 -11.19 -37.74
C ASP A 432 -3.62 -10.52 -37.38
N ARG A 433 -4.02 -9.46 -38.10
CA ARG A 433 -5.24 -8.68 -37.79
C ARG A 433 -6.52 -9.50 -37.91
N THR A 434 -6.49 -10.62 -38.63
CA THR A 434 -7.65 -11.49 -38.87
C THR A 434 -7.83 -12.53 -37.76
N VAL A 435 -6.76 -12.85 -37.03
CA VAL A 435 -6.74 -13.83 -35.94
C VAL A 435 -6.70 -13.14 -34.58
N GLY A 436 -5.81 -12.17 -34.40
CA GLY A 436 -5.52 -11.52 -33.12
C GLY A 436 -4.85 -12.44 -32.10
N ASN A 437 -4.67 -11.95 -30.87
CA ASN A 437 -4.12 -12.69 -29.74
C ASN A 437 -5.12 -12.82 -28.56
N ALA A 438 -6.37 -12.42 -28.77
CA ALA A 438 -7.43 -12.59 -27.81
C ALA A 438 -7.69 -14.08 -27.49
N PRO A 439 -7.74 -14.49 -26.20
CA PRO A 439 -8.07 -15.86 -25.82
C PRO A 439 -9.39 -16.31 -26.44
N SER A 440 -9.44 -17.52 -27.00
CA SER A 440 -10.68 -18.02 -27.60
C SER A 440 -11.74 -18.26 -26.52
N GLU A 441 -12.86 -17.55 -26.60
CA GLU A 441 -14.03 -17.74 -25.73
C GLU A 441 -14.74 -19.10 -25.95
N VAL A 442 -14.27 -19.90 -26.91
CA VAL A 442 -14.84 -21.21 -27.27
C VAL A 442 -14.85 -22.15 -26.07
N PHE A 443 -13.82 -22.17 -25.23
CA PHE A 443 -13.78 -23.05 -24.05
C PHE A 443 -14.81 -22.67 -22.98
N LYS A 444 -15.11 -21.37 -22.81
CA LYS A 444 -16.17 -20.91 -21.88
C LYS A 444 -17.56 -21.23 -22.42
N ILE A 445 -17.79 -21.04 -23.73
CA ILE A 445 -19.08 -21.38 -24.38
C ILE A 445 -19.31 -22.88 -24.38
N VAL A 446 -18.28 -23.69 -24.67
CA VAL A 446 -18.36 -25.16 -24.60
C VAL A 446 -18.55 -25.61 -23.15
N GLY A 447 -17.87 -25.00 -22.18
CA GLY A 447 -18.06 -25.29 -20.76
C GLY A 447 -19.49 -25.01 -20.28
N VAL A 448 -20.06 -23.86 -20.64
CA VAL A 448 -21.46 -23.51 -20.36
C VAL A 448 -22.42 -24.46 -21.09
N GLY A 449 -22.15 -24.80 -22.35
CA GLY A 449 -22.93 -25.75 -23.12
C GLY A 449 -22.94 -27.15 -22.51
N VAL A 450 -21.77 -27.65 -22.11
CA VAL A 450 -21.62 -28.94 -21.41
C VAL A 450 -22.33 -28.90 -20.06
N PHE A 451 -22.22 -27.80 -19.30
CA PHE A 451 -22.93 -27.62 -18.04
C PHE A 451 -24.45 -27.63 -18.21
N ILE A 452 -24.99 -26.95 -19.23
CA ILE A 452 -26.42 -26.97 -19.54
C ILE A 452 -26.86 -28.39 -19.93
N VAL A 453 -26.13 -29.06 -20.83
CA VAL A 453 -26.47 -30.42 -21.29
C VAL A 453 -26.41 -31.43 -20.15
N SER A 454 -25.39 -31.37 -19.29
CA SER A 454 -25.26 -32.26 -18.14
C SER A 454 -26.33 -31.97 -17.08
N THR A 455 -26.72 -30.71 -16.87
CA THR A 455 -27.82 -30.35 -15.97
C THR A 455 -29.17 -30.85 -16.50
N VAL A 456 -29.44 -30.71 -17.80
CA VAL A 456 -30.66 -31.23 -18.44
C VAL A 456 -30.68 -32.76 -18.42
N PHE A 457 -29.54 -33.41 -18.66
CA PHE A 457 -29.41 -34.86 -18.59
C PHE A 457 -29.62 -35.37 -17.17
N LEU A 458 -29.03 -34.72 -16.16
CA LEU A 458 -29.21 -35.06 -14.76
C LEU A 458 -30.69 -34.92 -14.34
N ALA A 459 -31.35 -33.84 -14.74
CA ALA A 459 -32.79 -33.67 -14.54
C ALA A 459 -33.62 -34.77 -15.20
N TRP A 460 -33.24 -35.23 -16.40
CA TRP A 460 -33.89 -36.32 -17.11
C TRP A 460 -33.66 -37.71 -16.47
N VAL A 461 -32.44 -37.98 -15.97
CA VAL A 461 -32.11 -39.21 -15.25
C VAL A 461 -32.83 -39.26 -13.90
N LEU A 462 -32.80 -38.15 -13.14
CA LEU A 462 -33.53 -38.03 -11.86
C LEU A 462 -35.03 -38.20 -12.06
N ARG A 463 -35.59 -37.72 -13.19
CA ARG A 463 -36.99 -37.97 -13.58
C ARG A 463 -37.32 -39.46 -13.78
N ARG A 464 -36.34 -40.29 -14.16
CA ARG A 464 -36.52 -41.74 -14.34
C ARG A 464 -36.24 -42.58 -13.09
N TRP A 465 -35.44 -42.07 -12.16
CA TRP A 465 -34.95 -42.82 -10.99
C TRP A 465 -35.70 -42.57 -9.69
N ILE A 466 -36.60 -41.59 -9.65
CA ILE A 466 -37.48 -41.38 -8.49
C ILE A 466 -38.76 -42.21 -8.69
N PRO A 467 -38.95 -43.34 -7.99
CA PRO A 467 -40.21 -44.07 -8.02
C PRO A 467 -41.29 -43.22 -7.35
N GLY A 468 -42.23 -42.69 -8.15
CA GLY A 468 -43.31 -41.82 -7.67
C GLY A 468 -43.48 -40.48 -8.40
N TYR A 469 -42.71 -40.20 -9.46
CA TYR A 469 -42.90 -38.98 -10.27
C TYR A 469 -44.33 -38.82 -10.83
N GLU A 470 -45.02 -39.92 -11.12
CA GLU A 470 -46.46 -39.94 -11.47
C GLU A 470 -47.37 -39.43 -10.33
N ARG A 471 -47.02 -39.68 -9.05
CA ARG A 471 -47.79 -39.16 -7.89
C ARG A 471 -47.61 -37.66 -7.70
N VAL A 472 -46.44 -37.11 -8.01
CA VAL A 472 -46.20 -35.65 -7.97
C VAL A 472 -47.00 -34.95 -9.07
N ARG A 473 -47.14 -35.61 -10.24
CA ARG A 473 -48.00 -35.12 -11.32
C ARG A 473 -49.47 -35.10 -10.93
N GLU A 474 -49.96 -36.11 -10.22
CA GLU A 474 -51.33 -36.12 -9.66
C GLU A 474 -51.53 -35.02 -8.61
N VAL A 475 -50.56 -34.79 -7.71
CA VAL A 475 -50.65 -33.72 -6.70
C VAL A 475 -50.63 -32.33 -7.33
N VAL A 476 -49.78 -32.09 -8.33
CA VAL A 476 -49.74 -30.79 -9.05
C VAL A 476 -51.00 -30.60 -9.90
N HIS A 477 -51.53 -31.68 -10.51
CA HIS A 477 -52.78 -31.62 -11.26
C HIS A 477 -54.01 -31.40 -10.35
N ASP A 478 -54.01 -31.94 -9.13
CA ASP A 478 -55.05 -31.75 -8.13
C ASP A 478 -55.01 -30.34 -7.51
N ILE A 479 -53.80 -29.76 -7.33
CA ILE A 479 -53.61 -28.35 -6.92
C ILE A 479 -54.07 -27.38 -8.03
N GLN A 480 -53.81 -27.70 -9.29
CA GLN A 480 -54.29 -26.89 -10.43
C GLN A 480 -55.81 -27.00 -10.62
N ASN A 481 -56.40 -28.17 -10.40
CA ASN A 481 -57.86 -28.37 -10.50
C ASN A 481 -58.62 -27.79 -9.28
N LYS A 482 -58.04 -27.79 -8.07
CA LYS A 482 -58.61 -27.14 -6.89
C LYS A 482 -58.59 -25.60 -6.97
N ARG A 483 -57.73 -25.01 -7.79
CA ARG A 483 -57.74 -23.57 -8.10
C ARG A 483 -58.79 -23.14 -9.13
N PHE A 484 -59.47 -24.07 -9.81
CA PHE A 484 -60.46 -23.76 -10.86
C PHE A 484 -61.94 -24.02 -10.48
N LYS A 485 -62.22 -24.44 -9.23
CA LYS A 485 -63.58 -24.53 -8.68
C LYS A 485 -63.69 -23.80 -7.33
N GLY A 486 -63.56 -22.49 -7.40
CA GLY A 486 -63.81 -21.55 -6.30
C GLY A 486 -63.89 -20.16 -6.88
N GLY A 487 -65.09 -19.80 -7.34
CA GLY A 487 -65.35 -18.66 -8.22
C GLY A 487 -64.90 -17.30 -7.71
N MET A 488 -64.34 -16.55 -8.65
CA MET A 488 -64.05 -15.13 -8.65
C MET A 488 -65.30 -14.29 -8.31
N LEU A 489 -65.20 -13.44 -7.28
CA LEU A 489 -65.98 -12.20 -7.19
C LEU A 489 -65.08 -11.10 -6.58
N ILE A 490 -64.45 -10.34 -7.48
CA ILE A 490 -64.00 -8.95 -7.28
C ILE A 490 -65.31 -8.12 -7.22
N PRO A 491 -65.52 -7.14 -6.31
CA PRO A 491 -64.96 -5.83 -6.63
C PRO A 491 -64.71 -4.79 -5.52
N LYS A 492 -63.97 -3.77 -6.00
CA LYS A 492 -64.03 -2.34 -5.72
C LYS A 492 -63.07 -1.76 -4.68
N ARG A 493 -62.14 -0.97 -5.22
CA ARG A 493 -61.70 0.31 -4.63
C ARG A 493 -62.92 1.11 -4.15
N LEU A 494 -62.87 1.60 -2.92
CA LEU A 494 -63.39 2.92 -2.59
C LEU A 494 -62.57 3.53 -1.46
N SER A 495 -62.44 4.84 -1.57
CA SER A 495 -61.57 5.74 -0.86
C SER A 495 -62.19 6.27 0.44
N ILE A 496 -61.35 6.97 1.22
CA ILE A 496 -61.66 8.10 2.12
C ILE A 496 -61.99 7.77 3.60
N ALA A 497 -61.05 8.24 4.43
CA ALA A 497 -61.18 9.01 5.66
C ALA A 497 -61.43 8.36 7.05
N LYS A 498 -60.49 8.73 7.91
CA LYS A 498 -60.62 9.46 9.19
C LYS A 498 -60.75 8.68 10.50
N ASN A 499 -59.99 9.23 11.45
CA ASN A 499 -59.97 9.07 12.90
C ASN A 499 -59.29 7.78 13.37
N GLY A 500 -58.27 7.78 14.23
CA GLY A 500 -57.81 8.78 15.19
C GLY A 500 -57.56 8.04 16.52
N ILE A 501 -56.64 8.58 17.32
CA ILE A 501 -56.46 8.39 18.78
C ILE A 501 -55.29 7.49 19.24
N GLN A 502 -54.33 8.18 19.90
CA GLN A 502 -53.50 7.87 21.10
C GLN A 502 -52.56 6.66 21.10
N GLU A 503 -51.24 6.84 21.22
CA GLU A 503 -50.37 7.26 22.37
C GLU A 503 -49.66 6.04 22.98
N SER A 504 -48.57 6.34 23.70
CA SER A 504 -47.61 5.48 24.41
C SER A 504 -46.56 4.80 23.54
N ASP A 505 -45.27 4.78 23.87
CA ASP A 505 -44.41 5.53 24.80
C ASP A 505 -42.97 5.11 24.42
N GLU A 506 -42.01 6.01 24.65
CA GLU A 506 -40.58 5.77 24.93
C GLU A 506 -39.84 4.62 24.21
N ASP A 507 -39.03 4.98 23.20
CA ASP A 507 -37.89 4.17 22.78
C ASP A 507 -36.58 4.87 23.19
N ASN A 508 -35.91 4.21 24.13
CA ASN A 508 -34.58 4.50 24.64
C ASN A 508 -33.55 3.90 23.66
N MET A 509 -32.92 4.73 22.81
CA MET A 509 -31.76 4.30 22.01
C MET A 509 -30.46 4.65 22.75
N GLN A 510 -29.98 3.69 23.52
CA GLN A 510 -28.56 3.47 23.78
C GLN A 510 -28.22 2.07 23.28
N ASP A 511 -26.96 1.92 22.85
CA ASP A 511 -26.27 0.69 22.43
C ASP A 511 -26.13 0.47 20.90
N GLU A 512 -25.21 1.24 20.30
CA GLU A 512 -24.37 0.76 19.18
C GLU A 512 -22.94 1.30 19.33
N GLU A 513 -22.19 0.79 20.30
CA GLU A 513 -20.72 0.89 20.35
C GLU A 513 -20.15 -0.45 20.83
N ASP A 514 -19.94 -1.41 19.91
CA ASP A 514 -19.08 -2.57 20.20
C ASP A 514 -18.56 -3.28 18.94
N PHE A 515 -18.10 -2.50 17.94
CA PHE A 515 -17.48 -3.03 16.71
C PHE A 515 -16.03 -2.54 16.51
N HIS A 516 -15.29 -2.34 17.60
CA HIS A 516 -13.97 -1.70 17.56
C HIS A 516 -12.77 -2.53 18.07
N ASP A 517 -12.85 -3.86 18.03
CA ASP A 517 -11.82 -4.71 18.66
C ASP A 517 -11.01 -5.67 17.77
N ASP A 518 -11.25 -5.79 16.46
CA ASP A 518 -10.65 -6.88 15.67
C ASP A 518 -10.03 -6.45 14.32
N VAL A 519 -8.93 -5.69 14.31
CA VAL A 519 -8.16 -5.45 13.06
C VAL A 519 -6.67 -5.87 13.13
N GLU A 520 -6.15 -6.26 14.30
CA GLU A 520 -4.88 -7.00 14.39
C GLU A 520 -5.07 -8.52 14.55
N ARG A 521 -6.30 -9.00 14.78
CA ARG A 521 -6.59 -10.42 15.05
C ARG A 521 -6.87 -11.30 13.82
N GLY A 522 -6.88 -10.74 12.61
CA GLY A 522 -7.26 -11.48 11.40
C GLY A 522 -6.16 -12.30 10.70
N LEU A 523 -4.88 -12.14 11.05
CA LEU A 523 -3.76 -12.71 10.26
C LEU A 523 -3.08 -13.94 10.87
N LEU A 524 -3.55 -14.43 12.04
CA LEU A 524 -3.04 -15.66 12.66
C LEU A 524 -3.86 -16.92 12.35
N SER A 525 -4.82 -16.86 11.41
CA SER A 525 -5.56 -18.05 10.97
C SER A 525 -5.80 -18.08 9.45
N GLY A 526 -4.72 -18.19 8.67
CA GLY A 526 -4.77 -18.60 7.27
C GLY A 526 -4.04 -19.93 7.09
N ARG A 527 -4.78 -21.01 6.79
CA ARG A 527 -4.24 -22.35 6.57
C ARG A 527 -3.09 -22.34 5.54
N SER A 528 -1.95 -22.87 5.97
CA SER A 528 -0.86 -23.32 5.12
C SER A 528 -1.34 -24.35 4.11
N GLY A 529 -1.41 -23.96 2.83
CA GLY A 529 -1.39 -24.88 1.70
C GLY A 529 0.01 -24.88 1.11
N ALA A 530 0.94 -25.61 1.71
CA ALA A 530 2.26 -25.84 1.14
C ALA A 530 2.13 -26.82 -0.03
N THR A 531 2.30 -26.34 -1.25
CA THR A 531 2.66 -27.18 -2.40
C THR A 531 4.18 -27.26 -2.46
N SER A 532 4.68 -28.48 -2.28
CA SER A 532 6.07 -28.90 -2.40
C SER A 532 6.66 -28.50 -3.76
N VAL A 533 7.79 -27.78 -3.73
CA VAL A 533 8.69 -27.65 -4.87
C VAL A 533 9.80 -28.67 -4.68
N GLU A 534 9.90 -29.59 -5.63
CA GLU A 534 10.92 -30.64 -5.68
C GLU A 534 12.34 -30.07 -5.78
N GLU A 535 13.24 -30.71 -5.04
CA GLU A 535 14.68 -30.54 -5.06
C GLU A 535 15.26 -30.85 -6.45
N LEU A 536 16.07 -29.93 -6.98
CA LEU A 536 17.07 -30.25 -8.00
C LEU A 536 18.46 -29.95 -7.42
N GLN A 537 19.08 -30.98 -6.86
CA GLN A 537 20.52 -31.02 -6.60
C GLN A 537 21.27 -31.23 -7.94
N PRO A 538 22.41 -30.55 -8.17
CA PRO A 538 23.35 -30.97 -9.21
C PRO A 538 24.37 -31.96 -8.64
N LEU A 539 24.40 -33.16 -9.22
CA LEU A 539 25.43 -34.18 -9.01
C LEU A 539 26.77 -33.74 -9.64
N TYR A 540 27.83 -33.93 -8.85
CA TYR A 540 29.23 -33.85 -9.21
C TYR A 540 29.60 -34.61 -10.49
N ARG A 541 30.56 -34.06 -11.25
CA ARG A 541 31.48 -34.87 -12.06
C ARG A 541 32.90 -34.31 -11.90
N GLN A 542 33.74 -35.05 -11.17
CA GLN A 542 35.20 -35.04 -11.29
C GLN A 542 35.59 -35.75 -12.60
N ASP A 543 36.67 -35.30 -13.22
CA ASP A 543 37.74 -36.09 -13.88
C ASP A 543 38.83 -35.06 -14.29
N GLU A 544 39.94 -34.98 -13.54
CA GLU A 544 41.24 -35.62 -13.83
C GLU A 544 42.15 -34.80 -14.77
N ALA A 545 43.14 -34.12 -14.16
CA ALA A 545 44.58 -34.21 -14.46
C ALA A 545 45.39 -33.39 -13.44
#